data_AF-A0A6J6I887-F1
#
_entry.id   AF-A0A6J6I887-F1
#
_cell.length_a   1.000
_cell.length_b   1.000
_cell.length_c   1.000
_cell.angle_alpha   90.00
_cell.angle_beta   90.00
_cell.angle_gamma   90.00
#
_symmetry.space_group_name_H-M   'P 1'
#
loop_
_entity.id
_entity.type
_entity.pdbx_description
1 polymer ?
#
loop_
_entity_poly.entity_id
_entity_poly.type
_entity_poly.pdbx_seq_one_letter_code
_entity_poly.pdbx_strand_id
1 'polypeptide(L)'
;MKSFSKATLVRIFMATALVGAVTSPSSVVHATGCDATTAVMNSSAGAPISLTITGSQISRTAMNTLWTLTTSDDAQKFRILGHAVGAAHDWMGNCSYPGLGLGNGSGYDEDSKNVTLWMWQEGVNLDLAREAVYRLIGEAESNAVIDVQSRTLTGETIRLSAARSMAAYQTLSFSWDLDGDGTYEVSTGATASVFTSWSTPGTHEVGVKVTRPSGISRTAIASVEVLQAPNGTAPGISILDGQSRTTSRNVTVSMVWPAYATAALVSNDGAFSPMRTSTVPLADSFDWVLEDAGEGVYSTTVYLRFVGPGIDATRTYFDTIVLDQSPVTTTTTTTTTTTTTTTTTVPADNVATSTASARGVRSMSVRSLSAQVARSSQRVSTQVLSASRGVCRIAGNQVLAVRSGQCRVKVTVRTTNGRTVSRVVTFATKR
;
A
#
# COMPACT_ATOMS: atom_id res chain seq x y z
N MET A 1 56.28 32.23 9.63
CA MET A 1 55.97 31.40 8.45
C MET A 1 54.46 31.13 8.43
N LYS A 2 53.81 31.63 7.37
CA LYS A 2 52.49 31.30 6.76
C LYS A 2 51.26 30.98 7.63
N SER A 3 50.26 31.85 7.44
CA SER A 3 48.81 31.69 7.72
C SER A 3 48.12 30.72 6.73
N PHE A 4 46.79 30.55 6.88
CA PHE A 4 45.75 29.85 6.07
C PHE A 4 45.26 28.51 6.69
N SER A 5 43.98 28.12 6.70
CA SER A 5 42.68 28.74 6.42
C SER A 5 41.54 27.70 6.63
N LYS A 6 40.39 28.17 7.11
CA LYS A 6 38.98 27.75 6.87
C LYS A 6 38.60 26.26 6.64
N ALA A 7 37.60 25.89 7.45
CA ALA A 7 36.33 25.23 7.10
C ALA A 7 36.32 23.75 6.72
N THR A 8 35.64 22.95 7.55
CA THR A 8 34.53 22.09 7.11
C THR A 8 33.57 21.89 8.29
N LEU A 9 32.44 22.59 8.21
CA LEU A 9 31.26 22.39 9.06
C LEU A 9 30.62 21.05 8.65
N VAL A 10 30.58 20.07 9.54
CA VAL A 10 29.61 18.97 9.44
C VAL A 10 28.36 19.41 10.20
N ARG A 11 27.28 19.64 9.44
CA ARG A 11 25.93 19.88 9.95
C ARG A 11 25.42 18.59 10.59
N ILE A 12 25.51 18.50 11.91
CA ILE A 12 24.65 17.60 12.68
C ILE A 12 23.28 18.29 12.71
N PHE A 13 22.29 17.70 12.02
CA PHE A 13 20.90 18.04 12.24
C PHE A 13 20.57 17.71 13.71
N MET A 14 20.56 18.73 14.57
CA MET A 14 19.82 18.64 15.83
C MET A 14 18.35 18.48 15.44
N ALA A 15 17.83 17.26 15.61
CA ALA A 15 16.41 17.06 15.79
C ALA A 15 16.02 17.85 17.03
N THR A 16 15.52 19.06 16.82
CA THR A 16 14.89 19.88 17.84
C THR A 16 13.63 19.12 18.26
N ALA A 17 13.76 18.24 19.25
CA ALA A 17 12.63 17.70 19.97
C ALA A 17 11.93 18.91 20.59
N LEU A 18 10.84 19.34 19.96
CA LEU A 18 9.86 20.18 20.63
C LEU A 18 9.45 19.36 21.85
N VAL A 19 9.90 19.79 23.02
CA VAL A 19 9.37 19.34 24.30
C VAL A 19 7.93 19.82 24.31
N GLY A 20 7.05 19.02 23.69
CA GLY A 20 5.62 19.13 23.86
C GLY A 20 5.39 19.10 25.35
N ALA A 21 4.76 20.16 25.85
CA ALA A 21 4.42 20.30 27.25
C ALA A 21 3.92 18.95 27.76
N VAL A 22 4.65 18.37 28.71
CA VAL A 22 4.14 17.26 29.51
C VAL A 22 2.95 17.85 30.24
N THR A 23 1.77 17.75 29.64
CA THR A 23 0.54 17.92 30.37
C THR A 23 0.58 16.83 31.41
N SER A 24 0.80 17.24 32.66
CA SER A 24 0.64 16.43 33.85
C SER A 24 -0.56 15.50 33.64
N PRO A 25 -0.48 14.21 34.02
CA PRO A 25 -1.69 13.41 34.04
C PRO A 25 -2.68 14.20 34.89
N SER A 26 -3.84 14.52 34.33
CA SER A 26 -4.96 15.05 35.07
C SER A 26 -5.18 14.08 36.21
N SER A 27 -4.69 14.44 37.41
CA SER A 27 -5.04 13.75 38.62
C SER A 27 -6.55 13.84 38.68
N VAL A 28 -7.22 12.71 38.52
CA VAL A 28 -8.61 12.59 38.97
C VAL A 28 -8.58 13.10 40.39
N VAL A 29 -9.16 14.28 40.62
CA VAL A 29 -9.29 14.88 41.93
C VAL A 29 -10.21 13.94 42.69
N HIS A 30 -9.63 12.93 43.34
CA HIS A 30 -10.37 12.07 44.26
C HIS A 30 -10.95 13.02 45.30
N ALA A 31 -12.27 13.06 45.40
CA ALA A 31 -13.00 14.00 46.23
C ALA A 31 -12.32 14.14 47.61
N THR A 32 -11.65 15.27 47.83
CA THR A 32 -10.89 15.58 49.05
C THR A 32 -11.78 15.93 50.24
N GLY A 33 -13.05 15.51 50.22
CA GLY A 33 -14.03 15.87 51.26
C GLY A 33 -14.03 14.93 52.46
N CYS A 34 -13.62 13.68 52.29
CA CYS A 34 -13.73 12.66 53.33
C CYS A 34 -12.37 12.11 53.78
N ASP A 35 -12.13 12.11 55.08
CA ASP A 35 -11.09 11.27 55.66
C ASP A 35 -11.52 9.80 55.53
N ALA A 36 -10.67 8.96 54.94
CA ALA A 36 -10.88 7.53 54.84
C ALA A 36 -11.21 6.90 56.21
N THR A 37 -10.71 7.44 57.32
CA THR A 37 -11.06 6.94 58.65
C THR A 37 -12.54 7.15 59.02
N THR A 38 -13.18 8.17 58.45
CA THR A 38 -14.58 8.59 58.71
C THR A 38 -15.60 8.06 57.70
N ALA A 39 -15.14 7.47 56.59
CA ALA A 39 -16.02 6.88 55.61
C ALA A 39 -16.80 5.69 56.21
N VAL A 40 -18.06 5.55 55.82
CA VAL A 40 -19.00 4.56 56.35
C VAL A 40 -19.37 3.55 55.26
N MET A 41 -19.47 2.28 55.66
CA MET A 41 -19.93 1.22 54.78
C MET A 41 -21.38 1.46 54.34
N ASN A 42 -21.63 1.35 53.04
CA ASN A 42 -22.95 1.36 52.44
C ASN A 42 -23.29 -0.04 51.90
N SER A 43 -24.36 -0.62 52.42
CA SER A 43 -24.87 -1.93 52.02
C SER A 43 -26.26 -1.81 51.39
N SER A 44 -26.40 -0.93 50.39
CA SER A 44 -27.69 -0.58 49.79
C SER A 44 -28.32 -1.67 48.91
N ALA A 45 -27.53 -2.62 48.40
CA ALA A 45 -28.03 -3.65 47.49
C ALA A 45 -28.65 -4.84 48.24
N GLY A 46 -29.81 -5.32 47.78
CA GLY A 46 -30.47 -6.50 48.34
C GLY A 46 -29.74 -7.84 48.09
N ALA A 47 -28.81 -7.88 47.13
CA ALA A 47 -27.93 -8.99 46.85
C ALA A 47 -26.56 -8.46 46.38
N PRO A 48 -25.44 -9.17 46.64
CA PRO A 48 -24.13 -8.70 46.22
C PRO A 48 -23.92 -8.88 44.71
N ILE A 49 -23.15 -7.97 44.11
CA ILE A 49 -22.46 -8.24 42.86
C ILE A 49 -21.08 -8.83 43.18
N SER A 50 -20.57 -9.75 42.35
CA SER A 50 -19.30 -10.44 42.61
C SER A 50 -18.23 -10.13 41.57
N LEU A 51 -17.00 -9.97 42.05
CA LEU A 51 -15.78 -9.82 41.26
C LEU A 51 -14.81 -10.94 41.65
N THR A 52 -14.54 -11.87 40.73
CA THR A 52 -13.47 -12.87 40.91
C THR A 52 -12.22 -12.44 40.16
N ILE A 53 -11.09 -12.43 40.86
CA ILE A 53 -9.75 -12.22 40.32
C ILE A 53 -9.00 -13.54 40.40
N THR A 54 -8.47 -14.02 39.28
CA THR A 54 -7.70 -15.27 39.19
C THR A 54 -6.21 -14.99 39.05
N GLY A 55 -5.39 -15.94 39.51
CA GLY A 55 -3.93 -15.85 39.45
C GLY A 55 -3.40 -15.63 38.05
N SER A 56 -4.02 -16.25 37.06
CA SER A 56 -3.70 -16.08 35.64
C SER A 56 -3.94 -14.68 35.08
N GLN A 57 -4.65 -13.80 35.78
CA GLN A 57 -4.97 -12.44 35.30
C GLN A 57 -3.98 -11.37 35.77
N ILE A 58 -3.18 -11.67 36.79
CA ILE A 58 -2.27 -10.71 37.43
C ILE A 58 -0.92 -11.37 37.70
N SER A 59 0.10 -10.58 38.01
CA SER A 59 1.40 -11.11 38.40
C SER A 59 1.32 -11.95 39.68
N ARG A 60 2.24 -12.93 39.81
CA ARG A 60 2.39 -13.72 41.05
C ARG A 60 2.56 -12.83 42.28
N THR A 61 3.33 -11.75 42.17
CA THR A 61 3.52 -10.78 43.27
C THR A 61 2.23 -10.08 43.68
N ALA A 62 1.42 -9.62 42.71
CA ALA A 62 0.14 -9.00 42.98
C ALA A 62 -0.85 -10.00 43.58
N MET A 63 -0.91 -11.23 43.05
CA MET A 63 -1.76 -12.27 43.62
C MET A 63 -1.34 -12.63 45.04
N ASN A 64 -0.05 -12.76 45.33
CA ASN A 64 0.44 -12.99 46.68
C ASN A 64 0.02 -11.85 47.63
N THR A 65 0.09 -10.60 47.17
CA THR A 65 -0.35 -9.41 47.92
C THR A 65 -1.86 -9.45 48.20
N LEU A 66 -2.68 -9.70 47.17
CA LEU A 66 -4.13 -9.82 47.29
C LEU A 66 -4.54 -10.96 48.24
N TRP A 67 -3.88 -12.11 48.10
CA TRP A 67 -4.11 -13.28 48.94
C TRP A 67 -3.79 -12.98 50.40
N THR A 68 -2.61 -12.42 50.67
CA THR A 68 -2.18 -12.05 52.03
C THR A 68 -3.16 -11.07 52.67
N LEU A 69 -3.63 -10.07 51.93
CA LEU A 69 -4.61 -9.10 52.41
C LEU A 69 -5.95 -9.77 52.77
N THR A 70 -6.44 -10.65 51.91
CA THR A 70 -7.78 -11.25 52.05
C THR A 70 -7.85 -12.36 53.10
N THR A 71 -6.76 -13.10 53.30
CA THR A 71 -6.66 -14.13 54.35
C THR A 71 -6.18 -13.59 55.70
N SER A 72 -5.78 -12.32 55.79
CA SER A 72 -5.38 -11.68 57.06
C SER A 72 -6.51 -11.73 58.10
N ASP A 73 -6.19 -11.91 59.38
CA ASP A 73 -7.18 -11.79 60.46
C ASP A 73 -7.53 -10.33 60.79
N ASP A 74 -6.83 -9.36 60.18
CA ASP A 74 -7.11 -7.93 60.36
C ASP A 74 -8.47 -7.55 59.76
N ALA A 75 -9.38 -7.07 60.61
CA ALA A 75 -10.69 -6.58 60.22
C ALA A 75 -10.61 -5.39 59.24
N GLN A 76 -9.49 -4.66 59.18
CA GLN A 76 -9.31 -3.55 58.24
C GLN A 76 -9.24 -4.01 56.78
N LYS A 77 -9.01 -5.29 56.47
CA LYS A 77 -8.96 -5.80 55.08
C LYS A 77 -10.19 -5.44 54.25
N PHE A 78 -11.39 -5.50 54.86
CA PHE A 78 -12.64 -5.13 54.21
C PHE A 78 -12.70 -3.63 53.93
N ARG A 79 -12.19 -2.80 54.86
CA ARG A 79 -12.16 -1.35 54.69
C ARG A 79 -11.15 -0.94 53.62
N ILE A 80 -9.97 -1.54 53.59
CA ILE A 80 -8.92 -1.25 52.60
C ILE A 80 -9.44 -1.50 51.18
N LEU A 81 -10.01 -2.68 50.92
CA LEU A 81 -10.59 -3.01 49.62
C LEU A 81 -11.83 -2.17 49.31
N GLY A 82 -12.69 -1.94 50.32
CA GLY A 82 -13.89 -1.14 50.20
C GLY A 82 -13.57 0.30 49.79
N HIS A 83 -12.62 0.95 50.46
CA HIS A 83 -12.17 2.30 50.14
C HIS A 83 -11.57 2.39 48.73
N ALA A 84 -10.79 1.40 48.30
CA ALA A 84 -10.26 1.38 46.94
C ALA A 84 -11.38 1.38 45.91
N VAL A 85 -12.38 0.49 46.09
CA VAL A 85 -13.55 0.43 45.19
C VAL A 85 -14.38 1.71 45.27
N GLY A 86 -14.68 2.20 46.48
CA GLY A 86 -15.46 3.42 46.69
C GLY A 86 -14.80 4.67 46.09
N ALA A 87 -13.47 4.78 46.20
CA ALA A 87 -12.71 5.86 45.58
C ALA A 87 -12.79 5.81 44.05
N ALA A 88 -12.71 4.61 43.45
CA ALA A 88 -12.81 4.46 42.00
C ALA A 88 -14.21 4.77 41.42
N HIS A 89 -15.24 4.81 42.26
CA HIS A 89 -16.61 5.18 41.89
C HIS A 89 -17.00 6.59 42.37
N ASP A 90 -16.04 7.39 42.84
CA ASP A 90 -16.24 8.72 43.41
C ASP A 90 -17.20 8.76 44.63
N TRP A 91 -17.46 7.62 45.28
CA TRP A 91 -18.34 7.52 46.45
C TRP A 91 -17.74 8.07 47.73
N MET A 92 -16.42 8.25 47.74
CA MET A 92 -15.71 8.89 48.85
C MET A 92 -16.09 10.37 48.99
N GLY A 93 -16.65 11.01 47.96
CA GLY A 93 -17.26 12.35 48.09
C GLY A 93 -18.46 12.38 49.05
N ASN A 94 -19.18 11.25 49.16
CA ASN A 94 -20.28 11.07 50.11
C ASN A 94 -19.84 10.32 51.38
N CYS A 95 -18.52 10.22 51.64
CA CYS A 95 -17.96 9.44 52.74
C CYS A 95 -18.48 7.98 52.78
N SER A 96 -18.63 7.34 51.62
CA SER A 96 -19.19 5.98 51.56
C SER A 96 -18.36 5.02 50.73
N TYR A 97 -18.41 3.75 51.08
CA TYR A 97 -17.77 2.65 50.36
C TYR A 97 -18.62 1.38 50.43
N PRO A 98 -18.49 0.41 49.50
CA PRO A 98 -19.37 -0.75 49.48
C PRO A 98 -19.10 -1.70 50.64
N GLY A 99 -20.18 -2.29 51.18
CA GLY A 99 -20.05 -3.48 52.02
C GLY A 99 -19.38 -4.62 51.26
N LEU A 100 -18.39 -5.25 51.91
CA LEU A 100 -17.58 -6.31 51.30
C LEU A 100 -17.70 -7.65 52.02
N GLY A 101 -17.83 -8.70 51.23
CA GLY A 101 -17.53 -10.08 51.60
C GLY A 101 -16.33 -10.58 50.79
N LEU A 102 -15.48 -11.39 51.40
CA LEU A 102 -14.28 -11.93 50.76
C LEU A 102 -14.32 -13.45 50.77
N GLY A 103 -13.89 -14.05 49.66
CA GLY A 103 -13.77 -15.49 49.52
C GLY A 103 -12.46 -15.84 48.83
N ASN A 104 -11.75 -16.80 49.39
CA ASN A 104 -10.52 -17.34 48.83
C ASN A 104 -10.83 -18.78 48.39
N GLY A 105 -10.67 -19.09 47.11
CA GLY A 105 -10.83 -20.47 46.63
C GLY A 105 -9.62 -21.33 46.99
N SER A 106 -9.54 -22.54 46.43
CA SER A 106 -8.35 -23.39 46.56
C SER A 106 -7.36 -23.12 45.43
N GLY A 107 -6.05 -23.26 45.70
CA GLY A 107 -4.98 -23.09 44.73
C GLY A 107 -3.64 -23.44 45.36
N TYR A 108 -2.77 -24.12 44.61
CA TYR A 108 -1.47 -24.60 45.11
C TYR A 108 -0.37 -23.53 45.02
N ASP A 109 -0.52 -22.60 44.08
CA ASP A 109 0.43 -21.51 43.82
C ASP A 109 -0.30 -20.23 43.37
N GLU A 110 0.43 -19.14 43.15
CA GLU A 110 -0.16 -17.84 42.79
C GLU A 110 -0.96 -17.88 41.50
N ASP A 111 -0.55 -18.66 40.50
CA ASP A 111 -1.21 -18.70 39.20
C ASP A 111 -2.56 -19.44 39.27
N SER A 112 -2.70 -20.41 40.19
CA SER A 112 -3.92 -21.21 40.38
C SER A 112 -4.88 -20.67 41.44
N LYS A 113 -4.46 -19.68 42.25
CA LYS A 113 -5.33 -19.03 43.25
C LYS A 113 -6.42 -18.19 42.61
N ASN A 114 -7.52 -18.00 43.35
CA ASN A 114 -8.51 -16.98 43.04
C ASN A 114 -9.04 -16.32 44.31
N VAL A 115 -9.49 -15.07 44.16
CA VAL A 115 -10.12 -14.30 45.22
C VAL A 115 -11.42 -13.70 44.67
N THR A 116 -12.51 -13.90 45.38
CA THR A 116 -13.82 -13.33 45.06
C THR A 116 -14.18 -12.25 46.07
N LEU A 117 -14.53 -11.07 45.56
CA LEU A 117 -15.10 -9.97 46.33
C LEU A 117 -16.60 -9.93 46.05
N TRP A 118 -17.42 -9.97 47.08
CA TRP A 118 -18.85 -9.68 47.02
C TRP A 118 -19.11 -8.26 47.51
N MET A 119 -19.80 -7.45 46.73
CA MET A 119 -20.03 -6.03 46.99
C MET A 119 -21.54 -5.75 47.11
N TRP A 120 -21.98 -5.21 48.25
CA TRP A 120 -23.39 -4.91 48.55
C TRP A 120 -23.78 -3.45 48.28
N GLN A 121 -23.38 -2.88 47.15
CA GLN A 121 -23.76 -1.50 46.81
C GLN A 121 -24.36 -1.45 45.41
N GLU A 122 -25.44 -0.69 45.26
CA GLU A 122 -26.01 -0.40 43.94
C GLU A 122 -25.05 0.45 43.10
N GLY A 123 -25.00 0.21 41.79
CA GLY A 123 -24.19 0.99 40.87
C GLY A 123 -22.69 0.64 40.82
N VAL A 124 -22.26 -0.48 41.41
CA VAL A 124 -20.88 -0.99 41.25
C VAL A 124 -20.62 -1.33 39.77
N ASN A 125 -19.63 -0.67 39.17
CA ASN A 125 -19.02 -1.05 37.91
C ASN A 125 -17.84 -2.01 38.21
N LEU A 126 -17.97 -3.27 37.78
CA LEU A 126 -16.98 -4.31 38.07
C LEU A 126 -15.61 -4.04 37.46
N ASP A 127 -15.53 -3.28 36.38
CA ASP A 127 -14.27 -2.98 35.72
C ASP A 127 -13.50 -1.88 36.46
N LEU A 128 -14.21 -0.85 36.95
CA LEU A 128 -13.64 0.14 37.88
C LEU A 128 -13.22 -0.51 39.20
N ALA A 129 -14.05 -1.40 39.75
CA ALA A 129 -13.71 -2.14 40.98
C ALA A 129 -12.46 -3.01 40.79
N ARG A 130 -12.36 -3.75 39.68
CA ARG A 130 -11.19 -4.57 39.36
C ARG A 130 -9.92 -3.74 39.20
N GLU A 131 -10.01 -2.64 38.45
CA GLU A 131 -8.88 -1.72 38.28
C GLU A 131 -8.41 -1.13 39.63
N ALA A 132 -9.34 -0.76 40.51
CA ALA A 132 -9.02 -0.26 41.84
C ALA A 132 -8.26 -1.30 42.67
N VAL A 133 -8.71 -2.56 42.65
CA VAL A 133 -8.05 -3.66 43.34
C VAL A 133 -6.65 -3.90 42.77
N TYR A 134 -6.49 -3.92 41.45
CA TYR A 134 -5.19 -4.10 40.79
C TYR A 134 -4.17 -3.03 41.19
N ARG A 135 -4.61 -1.76 41.22
CA ARG A 135 -3.76 -0.64 41.65
C ARG A 135 -3.37 -0.76 43.12
N LEU A 136 -4.32 -1.15 43.98
CA LEU A 136 -4.08 -1.34 45.41
C LEU A 136 -3.03 -2.43 45.68
N ILE A 137 -3.08 -3.54 44.94
CA ILE A 137 -2.17 -4.69 45.13
C ILE A 137 -0.85 -4.56 44.36
N GLY A 138 -0.63 -3.42 43.69
CA GLY A 138 0.61 -3.13 42.97
C GLY A 138 0.79 -3.94 41.68
N GLU A 139 -0.31 -4.33 41.01
CA GLU A 139 -0.21 -4.98 39.69
C GLU A 139 0.39 -4.00 38.67
N ALA A 140 1.37 -4.48 37.91
CA ALA A 140 2.13 -3.65 36.98
C ALA A 140 1.22 -3.14 35.84
N GLU A 141 1.21 -1.82 35.62
CA GLU A 141 0.54 -1.24 34.46
C GLU A 141 1.35 -1.57 33.20
N SER A 142 0.81 -2.46 32.35
CA SER A 142 1.39 -2.71 31.03
C SER A 142 1.14 -1.52 30.10
N ASN A 143 2.08 -1.29 29.19
CA ASN A 143 1.98 -0.20 28.21
C ASN A 143 0.97 -0.53 27.10
N ALA A 144 0.54 0.50 26.37
CA ALA A 144 -0.07 0.31 25.07
C ALA A 144 0.96 -0.25 24.10
N VAL A 145 0.53 -1.12 23.20
CA VAL A 145 1.38 -1.76 22.19
C VAL A 145 0.58 -1.87 20.89
N ILE A 146 1.25 -1.64 19.77
CA ILE A 146 0.73 -1.93 18.43
C ILE A 146 1.55 -3.09 17.83
N ASP A 147 0.84 -4.07 17.30
CA ASP A 147 1.33 -5.12 16.43
C ASP A 147 0.97 -4.74 14.99
N VAL A 148 1.99 -4.56 14.15
CA VAL A 148 1.83 -4.17 12.75
C VAL A 148 2.90 -4.84 11.89
N GLN A 149 2.55 -5.09 10.62
CA GLN A 149 3.53 -5.46 9.60
C GLN A 149 4.39 -4.24 9.28
N SER A 150 5.72 -4.36 9.40
CA SER A 150 6.63 -3.22 9.19
C SER A 150 6.70 -2.73 7.74
N ARG A 151 6.22 -3.53 6.78
CA ARG A 151 6.23 -3.20 5.36
C ARG A 151 5.00 -3.75 4.63
N THR A 152 4.47 -2.98 3.68
CA THR A 152 3.35 -3.36 2.80
C THR A 152 3.45 -2.65 1.45
N LEU A 153 2.53 -2.93 0.52
CA LEU A 153 2.43 -2.24 -0.77
C LEU A 153 1.30 -1.20 -0.78
N THR A 154 1.40 -0.20 -1.65
CA THR A 154 0.30 0.76 -1.85
C THR A 154 -1.01 0.05 -2.22
N GLY A 155 -2.10 0.40 -1.56
CA GLY A 155 -3.43 -0.18 -1.76
C GLY A 155 -3.65 -1.54 -1.09
N GLU A 156 -2.61 -2.17 -0.54
CA GLU A 156 -2.76 -3.39 0.27
C GLU A 156 -3.41 -3.05 1.61
N THR A 157 -4.38 -3.86 2.02
CA THR A 157 -5.07 -3.70 3.31
C THR A 157 -4.34 -4.51 4.37
N ILE A 158 -3.84 -3.83 5.40
CA ILE A 158 -3.17 -4.46 6.54
C ILE A 158 -4.02 -4.35 7.81
N ARG A 159 -3.77 -5.26 8.76
CA ARG A 159 -4.40 -5.25 10.09
C ARG A 159 -3.44 -4.67 11.12
N LEU A 160 -3.90 -3.67 11.86
CA LEU A 160 -3.25 -3.17 13.08
C LEU A 160 -3.91 -3.84 14.29
N SER A 161 -3.12 -4.20 15.30
CA SER A 161 -3.62 -4.92 16.47
C SER A 161 -3.02 -4.40 17.76
N ALA A 162 -3.86 -4.07 18.74
CA ALA A 162 -3.46 -3.61 20.06
C ALA A 162 -3.81 -4.64 21.15
N ALA A 163 -4.10 -5.89 20.76
CA ALA A 163 -4.61 -6.95 21.65
C ALA A 163 -3.67 -7.31 22.81
N ARG A 164 -2.37 -7.00 22.71
CA ARG A 164 -1.38 -7.21 23.77
C ARG A 164 -1.20 -5.99 24.70
N SER A 165 -1.96 -4.92 24.46
CA SER A 165 -1.94 -3.74 25.31
C SER A 165 -2.56 -4.06 26.66
N MET A 166 -1.96 -3.53 27.72
CA MET A 166 -2.61 -3.46 29.03
C MET A 166 -3.16 -4.81 29.53
N ALA A 167 -2.43 -5.91 29.29
CA ALA A 167 -2.93 -7.29 29.33
C ALA A 167 -3.60 -7.75 30.65
N ALA A 168 -3.31 -7.09 31.77
CA ALA A 168 -3.99 -7.37 33.04
C ALA A 168 -5.48 -6.93 33.00
N TYR A 169 -5.76 -5.83 32.29
CA TYR A 169 -7.08 -5.22 32.23
C TYR A 169 -7.97 -5.87 31.17
N GLN A 170 -9.21 -6.21 31.55
CA GLN A 170 -10.12 -7.00 30.72
C GLN A 170 -10.98 -6.13 29.80
N THR A 171 -11.32 -4.92 30.24
CA THR A 171 -12.14 -3.97 29.49
C THR A 171 -11.29 -2.78 29.10
N LEU A 172 -11.13 -2.59 27.80
CA LEU A 172 -10.36 -1.49 27.21
C LEU A 172 -11.16 -0.90 26.05
N SER A 173 -10.91 0.37 25.76
CA SER A 173 -11.39 1.01 24.53
C SER A 173 -10.21 1.51 23.70
N PHE A 174 -10.34 1.41 22.38
CA PHE A 174 -9.27 1.69 21.43
C PHE A 174 -9.68 2.81 20.48
N SER A 175 -8.84 3.83 20.38
CA SER A 175 -8.91 4.87 19.35
C SER A 175 -7.59 4.87 18.59
N TRP A 176 -7.65 5.05 17.28
CA TRP A 176 -6.54 4.89 16.36
C TRP A 176 -6.29 6.20 15.62
N ASP A 177 -5.00 6.47 15.44
CA ASP A 177 -4.43 7.49 14.57
C ASP A 177 -3.88 6.72 13.35
N LEU A 178 -4.49 6.87 12.18
CA LEU A 178 -4.12 6.10 10.98
C LEU A 178 -3.26 6.88 9.99
N ASP A 179 -3.08 8.20 10.20
CA ASP A 179 -2.32 9.07 9.31
C ASP A 179 -1.09 9.73 9.98
N GLY A 180 -0.93 9.55 11.29
CA GLY A 180 0.22 10.01 12.06
C GLY A 180 0.17 11.49 12.43
N ASP A 181 -1.00 12.13 12.36
CA ASP A 181 -1.14 13.56 12.68
C ASP A 181 -1.28 13.84 14.20
N GLY A 182 -1.38 12.79 15.02
CA GLY A 182 -1.52 12.86 16.47
C GLY A 182 -2.96 13.01 16.96
N THR A 183 -3.94 13.08 16.05
CA THR A 183 -5.36 12.95 16.36
C THR A 183 -5.78 11.48 16.30
N TYR A 184 -6.82 11.11 17.06
CA TYR A 184 -7.30 9.71 17.12
C TYR A 184 -8.71 9.65 16.55
N GLU A 185 -8.78 9.64 15.23
CA GLU A 185 -9.98 9.82 14.41
C GLU A 185 -10.83 8.56 14.27
N VAL A 186 -10.25 7.37 14.47
CA VAL A 186 -10.99 6.09 14.36
C VAL A 186 -11.16 5.44 15.73
N SER A 187 -12.40 5.29 16.21
CA SER A 187 -12.71 4.54 17.43
C SER A 187 -13.26 3.15 17.11
N THR A 188 -12.68 2.10 17.70
CA THR A 188 -13.13 0.71 17.53
C THR A 188 -13.78 0.14 18.79
N GLY A 189 -14.02 0.98 19.82
CA GLY A 189 -14.60 0.54 21.09
C GLY A 189 -13.75 -0.56 21.72
N ALA A 190 -14.38 -1.68 22.10
CA ALA A 190 -13.69 -2.84 22.69
C ALA A 190 -12.90 -3.69 21.67
N THR A 191 -13.00 -3.41 20.37
CA THR A 191 -12.29 -4.19 19.35
C THR A 191 -10.84 -3.71 19.26
N ALA A 192 -9.90 -4.56 19.68
CA ALA A 192 -8.47 -4.24 19.70
C ALA A 192 -7.76 -4.29 18.33
N SER A 193 -8.48 -4.06 17.23
CA SER A 193 -7.89 -4.03 15.88
C SER A 193 -8.66 -3.20 14.89
N VAL A 194 -7.95 -2.72 13.89
CA VAL A 194 -8.47 -1.93 12.77
C VAL A 194 -7.74 -2.33 11.48
N PHE A 195 -8.38 -2.10 10.33
CA PHE A 195 -7.77 -2.29 9.01
C PHE A 195 -7.49 -0.93 8.37
N THR A 196 -6.37 -0.80 7.68
CA THR A 196 -6.00 0.43 6.95
C THR A 196 -5.22 0.08 5.68
N SER A 197 -5.10 1.05 4.78
CA SER A 197 -4.30 0.98 3.55
C SER A 197 -3.86 2.39 3.14
N TRP A 198 -2.75 2.46 2.39
CA TRP A 198 -2.20 3.74 1.91
C TRP A 198 -2.05 3.73 0.40
N SER A 199 -2.41 4.83 -0.26
CA SER A 199 -2.29 4.98 -1.72
C SER A 199 -0.92 5.49 -2.17
N THR A 200 -0.15 6.10 -1.25
CA THR A 200 1.14 6.70 -1.56
C THR A 200 2.29 5.92 -0.90
N PRO A 201 3.39 5.67 -1.63
CA PRO A 201 4.58 5.09 -1.03
C PRO A 201 5.22 6.05 -0.02
N GLY A 202 5.94 5.52 0.96
CA GLY A 202 6.58 6.28 2.02
C GLY A 202 6.47 5.59 3.38
N THR A 203 7.07 6.21 4.39
CA THR A 203 6.87 5.80 5.80
C THR A 203 5.62 6.49 6.33
N HIS A 204 4.68 5.69 6.84
CA HIS A 204 3.46 6.17 7.50
C HIS A 204 3.53 5.82 8.97
N GLU A 205 3.22 6.78 9.83
CA GLU A 205 3.08 6.53 11.26
C GLU A 205 1.62 6.19 11.59
N VAL A 206 1.44 5.29 12.55
CA VAL A 206 0.13 4.94 13.09
C VAL A 206 0.20 4.93 14.60
N GLY A 207 -0.86 5.37 15.26
CA GLY A 207 -0.99 5.42 16.70
C GLY A 207 -2.20 4.63 17.21
N VAL A 208 -2.11 4.19 18.46
CA VAL A 208 -3.27 3.73 19.23
C VAL A 208 -3.29 4.40 20.59
N LYS A 209 -4.48 4.87 21.00
CA LYS A 209 -4.81 5.30 22.35
C LYS A 209 -5.69 4.24 22.99
N VAL A 210 -5.17 3.59 24.01
CA VAL A 210 -5.84 2.55 24.78
C VAL A 210 -6.34 3.17 26.08
N THR A 211 -7.65 3.13 26.32
CA THR A 211 -8.29 3.80 27.46
C THR A 211 -8.95 2.77 28.38
N ARG A 212 -8.59 2.85 29.66
CA ARG A 212 -9.17 2.06 30.75
C ARG A 212 -10.58 2.54 31.12
N PRO A 213 -11.36 1.73 31.86
CA PRO A 213 -12.65 2.14 32.41
C PRO A 213 -12.56 3.40 33.28
N SER A 214 -11.47 3.59 34.02
CA SER A 214 -11.21 4.81 34.81
C SER A 214 -11.01 6.08 33.99
N GLY A 215 -10.94 5.98 32.66
CA GLY A 215 -10.63 7.08 31.76
C GLY A 215 -9.13 7.34 31.58
N ILE A 216 -8.26 6.63 32.31
CA ILE A 216 -6.81 6.77 32.11
C ILE A 216 -6.39 6.06 30.82
N SER A 217 -5.70 6.77 29.95
CA SER A 217 -5.21 6.25 28.67
C SER A 217 -3.70 6.08 28.62
N ARG A 218 -3.25 5.17 27.76
CA ARG A 218 -1.86 5.04 27.28
C ARG A 218 -1.84 5.05 25.76
N THR A 219 -0.75 5.54 25.17
CA THR A 219 -0.58 5.61 23.72
C THR A 219 0.61 4.78 23.26
N ALA A 220 0.55 4.30 22.02
CA ALA A 220 1.66 3.67 21.32
C ALA A 220 1.67 4.11 19.86
N ILE A 221 2.85 4.17 19.25
CA ILE A 221 3.06 4.54 17.85
C ILE A 221 3.88 3.44 17.18
N ALA A 222 3.64 3.20 15.90
CA ALA A 222 4.52 2.42 15.04
C ALA A 222 4.62 3.02 13.64
N SER A 223 5.67 2.64 12.92
CA SER A 223 5.91 3.07 11.54
C SER A 223 5.72 1.89 10.57
N VAL A 224 5.09 2.16 9.44
CA VAL A 224 4.87 1.22 8.34
C VAL A 224 5.54 1.76 7.09
N GLU A 225 6.44 0.99 6.49
CA GLU A 225 7.03 1.31 5.20
C GLU A 225 6.10 0.83 4.07
N VAL A 226 5.51 1.76 3.32
CA VAL A 226 4.65 1.46 2.17
C VAL A 226 5.47 1.61 0.89
N LEU A 227 5.65 0.52 0.16
CA LEU A 227 6.34 0.51 -1.13
C LEU A 227 5.33 0.55 -2.29
N GLN A 228 5.79 1.03 -3.44
CA GLN A 228 4.92 1.15 -4.60
C GLN A 228 4.50 -0.24 -5.13
N ALA A 229 3.19 -0.48 -5.20
CA ALA A 229 2.66 -1.73 -5.75
C ALA A 229 2.97 -1.87 -7.24
N PRO A 230 3.23 -3.09 -7.75
CA PRO A 230 3.35 -3.35 -9.18
C PRO A 230 2.15 -2.83 -9.98
N ASN A 231 2.44 -2.22 -11.13
CA ASN A 231 1.42 -1.80 -12.12
C ASN A 231 0.95 -2.96 -13.03
N GLY A 232 1.41 -4.19 -12.79
CA GLY A 232 1.07 -5.37 -13.58
C GLY A 232 1.54 -6.67 -12.91
N THR A 233 1.19 -7.82 -13.50
CA THR A 233 1.46 -9.13 -12.89
C THR A 233 2.74 -9.81 -13.40
N ALA A 234 3.29 -9.36 -14.53
CA ALA A 234 4.45 -9.95 -15.16
C ALA A 234 5.57 -8.92 -15.27
N PRO A 235 6.60 -8.98 -14.40
CA PRO A 235 7.70 -8.03 -14.46
C PRO A 235 8.44 -8.09 -15.79
N GLY A 236 8.79 -6.93 -16.32
CA GLY A 236 9.41 -6.80 -17.64
C GLY A 236 9.53 -5.34 -18.09
N ILE A 237 10.06 -5.16 -19.29
CA ILE A 237 10.15 -3.85 -19.94
C ILE A 237 9.68 -3.96 -21.39
N SER A 238 9.29 -2.83 -21.98
CA SER A 238 9.08 -2.76 -23.43
C SER A 238 9.50 -1.41 -24.00
N ILE A 239 10.21 -1.43 -25.13
CA ILE A 239 10.62 -0.24 -25.86
C ILE A 239 9.48 0.18 -26.79
N LEU A 240 8.99 1.42 -26.66
CA LEU A 240 7.93 1.98 -27.50
C LEU A 240 6.69 1.06 -27.60
N ASP A 241 6.33 0.39 -26.50
CA ASP A 241 5.22 -0.58 -26.42
C ASP A 241 5.31 -1.71 -27.46
N GLY A 242 6.52 -2.19 -27.72
CA GLY A 242 6.78 -3.36 -28.56
C GLY A 242 6.85 -3.05 -30.06
N GLN A 243 7.13 -1.79 -30.42
CA GLN A 243 7.41 -1.45 -31.82
C GLN A 243 8.68 -2.16 -32.30
N SER A 244 8.63 -2.68 -33.53
CA SER A 244 9.76 -3.42 -34.10
C SER A 244 10.91 -2.52 -34.59
N ARG A 245 10.66 -1.23 -34.81
CA ARG A 245 11.63 -0.30 -35.41
C ARG A 245 11.39 1.15 -35.02
N THR A 246 12.46 1.93 -34.90
CA THR A 246 12.45 3.40 -34.71
C THR A 246 13.56 4.07 -35.50
N THR A 247 13.40 5.36 -35.82
CA THR A 247 14.46 6.23 -36.37
C THR A 247 15.01 7.22 -35.33
N SER A 248 14.48 7.20 -34.11
CA SER A 248 14.90 8.06 -33.00
C SER A 248 15.64 7.24 -31.95
N ARG A 249 16.79 7.75 -31.49
CA ARG A 249 17.49 7.22 -30.32
C ARG A 249 16.76 7.52 -29.01
N ASN A 250 16.03 8.63 -28.96
CA ASN A 250 15.18 8.96 -27.82
C ASN A 250 13.92 8.11 -27.91
N VAL A 251 13.70 7.26 -26.91
CA VAL A 251 12.58 6.34 -26.81
C VAL A 251 11.97 6.41 -25.43
N THR A 252 10.72 5.96 -25.34
CA THR A 252 10.07 5.69 -24.06
C THR A 252 10.15 4.18 -23.79
N VAL A 253 10.51 3.81 -22.57
CA VAL A 253 10.55 2.43 -22.10
C VAL A 253 9.48 2.26 -21.03
N SER A 254 8.50 1.40 -21.27
CA SER A 254 7.52 1.00 -20.26
C SER A 254 8.08 -0.12 -19.39
N MET A 255 7.69 -0.17 -18.12
CA MET A 255 8.12 -1.21 -17.19
C MET A 255 6.97 -1.74 -16.32
N VAL A 256 7.10 -3.01 -15.95
CA VAL A 256 6.34 -3.64 -14.87
C VAL A 256 7.34 -4.16 -13.85
N TRP A 257 7.24 -3.71 -12.60
CA TRP A 257 8.17 -4.10 -11.54
C TRP A 257 7.61 -5.22 -10.65
N PRO A 258 8.47 -6.05 -10.04
CA PRO A 258 8.04 -6.99 -9.02
C PRO A 258 7.66 -6.27 -7.71
N ALA A 259 6.83 -6.91 -6.89
CA ALA A 259 6.49 -6.43 -5.55
C ALA A 259 7.75 -6.15 -4.72
N TYR A 260 7.73 -5.05 -3.96
CA TYR A 260 8.84 -4.58 -3.11
C TYR A 260 10.10 -4.09 -3.85
N ALA A 261 10.04 -3.94 -5.19
CA ALA A 261 11.04 -3.12 -5.88
C ALA A 261 10.99 -1.67 -5.36
N THR A 262 12.14 -1.01 -5.39
CA THR A 262 12.32 0.38 -4.95
C THR A 262 12.89 1.27 -6.04
N ALA A 263 13.63 0.68 -7.00
CA ALA A 263 14.16 1.35 -8.17
C ALA A 263 14.49 0.32 -9.26
N ALA A 264 14.89 0.83 -10.42
CA ALA A 264 15.46 0.03 -11.50
C ALA A 264 16.83 0.57 -11.93
N LEU A 265 17.74 -0.34 -12.24
CA LEU A 265 19.02 -0.07 -12.87
C LEU A 265 18.88 -0.33 -14.37
N VAL A 266 19.29 0.61 -15.22
CA VAL A 266 19.12 0.54 -16.67
C VAL A 266 20.48 0.72 -17.37
N SER A 267 20.75 -0.11 -18.39
CA SER A 267 21.96 -0.01 -19.22
C SER A 267 21.67 -0.38 -20.68
N ASN A 268 22.42 0.20 -21.61
CA ASN A 268 22.46 -0.20 -23.02
C ASN A 268 23.39 -1.39 -23.31
N ASP A 269 24.34 -1.69 -22.42
CA ASP A 269 25.38 -2.71 -22.66
C ASP A 269 25.17 -4.02 -21.87
N GLY A 270 24.20 -4.03 -20.93
CA GLY A 270 23.89 -5.17 -20.07
C GLY A 270 24.98 -5.54 -19.07
N ALA A 271 26.10 -4.80 -19.02
CA ALA A 271 27.22 -5.05 -18.11
C ALA A 271 26.94 -4.55 -16.69
N PHE A 272 26.05 -3.54 -16.55
CA PHE A 272 25.69 -2.90 -15.29
C PHE A 272 26.90 -2.35 -14.51
N SER A 273 27.92 -1.83 -15.22
CA SER A 273 29.02 -1.13 -14.57
C SER A 273 28.53 0.19 -13.98
N PRO A 274 29.06 0.66 -12.83
CA PRO A 274 28.62 1.93 -12.24
C PRO A 274 28.75 3.16 -13.16
N MET A 275 29.66 3.11 -14.13
CA MET A 275 29.88 4.20 -15.10
C MET A 275 28.89 4.20 -16.28
N ARG A 276 28.21 3.07 -16.54
CA ARG A 276 27.28 2.89 -17.68
C ARG A 276 25.86 2.51 -17.24
N THR A 277 25.58 2.57 -15.95
CA THR A 277 24.27 2.24 -15.38
C THR A 277 23.59 3.50 -14.88
N SER A 278 22.33 3.68 -15.26
CA SER A 278 21.47 4.73 -14.69
C SER A 278 20.50 4.10 -13.71
N THR A 279 20.30 4.74 -12.55
CA THR A 279 19.22 4.38 -11.63
C THR A 279 18.00 5.22 -11.98
N VAL A 280 16.87 4.58 -12.25
CA VAL A 280 15.59 5.24 -12.53
C VAL A 280 14.57 4.89 -11.43
N PRO A 281 13.71 5.84 -11.02
CA PRO A 281 12.61 5.54 -10.11
C PRO A 281 11.59 4.61 -10.79
N LEU A 282 10.77 3.95 -9.99
CA LEU A 282 9.67 3.15 -10.50
C LEU A 282 8.57 4.07 -11.04
N ALA A 283 8.18 3.84 -12.29
CA ALA A 283 7.12 4.55 -12.99
C ALA A 283 6.62 3.67 -14.14
N ASP A 284 5.41 3.92 -14.65
CA ASP A 284 4.86 3.15 -15.78
C ASP A 284 5.76 3.20 -17.02
N SER A 285 6.48 4.31 -17.19
CA SER A 285 7.50 4.46 -18.21
C SER A 285 8.52 5.52 -17.84
N PHE A 286 9.65 5.52 -18.54
CA PHE A 286 10.69 6.53 -18.46
C PHE A 286 11.29 6.79 -19.85
N ASP A 287 11.83 8.00 -20.03
CA ASP A 287 12.56 8.35 -21.25
C ASP A 287 13.98 7.77 -21.21
N TRP A 288 14.41 7.25 -22.35
CA TRP A 288 15.70 6.59 -22.50
C TRP A 288 16.36 6.93 -23.83
N VAL A 289 17.69 6.89 -23.84
CA VAL A 289 18.50 7.12 -25.04
C VAL A 289 19.22 5.83 -25.42
N LEU A 290 18.85 5.28 -26.56
CA LEU A 290 19.48 4.08 -27.13
C LEU A 290 20.96 4.33 -27.46
N GLU A 291 21.75 3.26 -27.43
CA GLU A 291 23.18 3.31 -27.76
C GLU A 291 23.41 3.94 -29.14
N ASP A 292 24.46 4.74 -29.25
CA ASP A 292 24.92 5.26 -30.53
C ASP A 292 25.82 4.23 -31.21
N ALA A 293 25.32 3.59 -32.25
CA ALA A 293 26.10 2.69 -33.10
C ALA A 293 26.60 3.37 -34.39
N GLY A 294 26.38 4.68 -34.55
CA GLY A 294 26.63 5.42 -35.78
C GLY A 294 25.52 5.30 -36.82
N GLU A 295 25.83 5.69 -38.06
CA GLU A 295 24.92 5.63 -39.19
C GLU A 295 24.69 4.20 -39.67
N GLY A 296 23.43 3.77 -39.76
CA GLY A 296 23.08 2.44 -40.25
C GLY A 296 21.82 1.86 -39.61
N VAL A 297 21.60 0.56 -39.79
CA VAL A 297 20.46 -0.17 -39.21
C VAL A 297 20.99 -1.21 -38.22
N TYR A 298 20.65 -1.04 -36.95
CA TYR A 298 21.18 -1.86 -35.86
C TYR A 298 20.07 -2.40 -34.97
N SER A 299 20.24 -3.61 -34.44
CA SER A 299 19.45 -4.07 -33.30
C SER A 299 20.09 -3.53 -32.03
N THR A 300 19.33 -2.83 -31.21
CA THR A 300 19.78 -2.33 -29.92
C THR A 300 18.88 -2.85 -28.81
N THR A 301 19.43 -2.97 -27.61
CA THR A 301 18.81 -3.61 -26.46
C THR A 301 18.86 -2.67 -25.27
N VAL A 302 17.75 -2.58 -24.54
CA VAL A 302 17.73 -1.97 -23.21
C VAL A 302 17.72 -3.09 -22.19
N TYR A 303 18.63 -3.05 -21.22
CA TYR A 303 18.70 -3.99 -20.10
C TYR A 303 18.27 -3.30 -18.81
N LEU A 304 17.46 -3.98 -18.00
CA LEU A 304 16.94 -3.47 -16.74
C LEU A 304 17.09 -4.52 -15.63
N ARG A 305 17.51 -4.09 -14.43
CA ARG A 305 17.50 -4.88 -13.19
C ARG A 305 16.72 -4.13 -12.13
N PHE A 306 15.72 -4.77 -11.53
CA PHE A 306 15.03 -4.21 -10.37
C PHE A 306 15.88 -4.37 -9.11
N VAL A 307 15.80 -3.41 -8.20
CA VAL A 307 16.45 -3.46 -6.90
C VAL A 307 15.44 -3.16 -5.80
N GLY A 308 15.62 -3.79 -4.65
CA GLY A 308 14.76 -3.60 -3.49
C GLY A 308 14.89 -4.75 -2.49
N PRO A 309 14.27 -4.62 -1.32
CA PRO A 309 14.28 -5.67 -0.32
C PRO A 309 13.70 -7.00 -0.86
N GLY A 310 14.46 -8.08 -0.76
CA GLY A 310 14.03 -9.40 -1.23
C GLY A 310 14.01 -9.57 -2.75
N ILE A 311 14.45 -8.57 -3.53
CA ILE A 311 14.59 -8.67 -4.98
C ILE A 311 15.96 -9.26 -5.34
N ASP A 312 15.97 -10.23 -6.25
CA ASP A 312 17.20 -10.70 -6.90
C ASP A 312 17.73 -9.61 -7.84
N ALA A 313 18.70 -8.84 -7.35
CA ALA A 313 19.34 -7.75 -8.07
C ALA A 313 20.18 -8.21 -9.29
N THR A 314 20.35 -9.52 -9.51
CA THR A 314 21.05 -10.05 -10.69
C THR A 314 20.11 -10.38 -11.85
N ARG A 315 18.81 -10.52 -11.57
CA ARG A 315 17.79 -10.84 -12.57
C ARG A 315 17.62 -9.70 -13.57
N THR A 316 17.94 -9.98 -14.82
CA THR A 316 17.93 -9.00 -15.90
C THR A 316 16.70 -9.18 -16.79
N TYR A 317 15.99 -8.08 -17.02
CA TYR A 317 14.93 -7.93 -18.01
C TYR A 317 15.49 -7.15 -19.19
N PHE A 318 15.00 -7.42 -20.40
CA PHE A 318 15.46 -6.69 -21.57
C PHE A 318 14.41 -6.70 -22.67
N ASP A 319 14.49 -5.71 -23.55
CA ASP A 319 13.74 -5.67 -24.80
C ASP A 319 14.64 -5.10 -25.92
N THR A 320 14.32 -5.44 -27.17
CA THR A 320 15.15 -5.13 -28.34
C THR A 320 14.34 -4.39 -29.40
N ILE A 321 14.97 -3.40 -30.04
CA ILE A 321 14.37 -2.67 -31.16
C ILE A 321 15.37 -2.48 -32.30
N VAL A 322 14.88 -2.44 -33.54
CA VAL A 322 15.69 -2.03 -34.68
C VAL A 322 15.76 -0.51 -34.75
N LEU A 323 16.95 0.07 -34.59
CA LEU A 323 17.23 1.49 -34.77
C LEU A 323 17.76 1.74 -36.18
N ASP A 324 17.09 2.61 -36.92
CA ASP A 324 17.50 3.05 -38.25
C ASP A 324 18.03 4.49 -38.19
N GLN A 325 19.36 4.63 -38.25
CA GLN A 325 20.10 5.88 -38.36
C GLN A 325 20.69 6.06 -39.76
N SER A 326 20.07 5.45 -40.78
CA SER A 326 20.52 5.67 -42.15
C SER A 326 20.42 7.17 -42.48
N PRO A 327 21.44 7.78 -43.10
CA PRO A 327 21.40 9.19 -43.44
C PRO A 327 20.18 9.47 -44.32
N VAL A 328 19.45 10.54 -44.00
CA VAL A 328 18.29 10.97 -44.78
C VAL A 328 18.80 11.44 -46.15
N THR A 329 18.67 10.59 -47.17
CA THR A 329 19.00 10.97 -48.55
C THR A 329 17.99 12.02 -49.02
N THR A 330 18.36 13.30 -48.88
CA THR A 330 17.58 14.41 -49.44
C THR A 330 17.90 14.48 -50.93
N THR A 331 17.15 13.74 -51.76
CA THR A 331 17.23 13.88 -53.21
C THR A 331 16.71 15.27 -53.59
N THR A 332 17.62 16.21 -53.84
CA THR A 332 17.28 17.52 -54.37
C THR A 332 17.02 17.35 -55.85
N THR A 333 15.74 17.24 -56.24
CA THR A 333 15.37 17.18 -57.66
C THR A 333 15.46 18.58 -58.26
N THR A 334 16.59 18.92 -58.87
CA THR A 334 16.72 20.13 -59.70
C THR A 334 15.82 19.96 -60.93
N THR A 335 14.73 20.71 -60.99
CA THR A 335 13.77 20.64 -62.11
C THR A 335 14.21 21.60 -63.22
N THR A 336 14.82 21.09 -64.28
CA THR A 336 15.00 21.86 -65.53
C THR A 336 13.67 21.94 -66.25
N THR A 337 13.17 23.16 -66.44
CA THR A 337 11.88 23.43 -67.11
C THR A 337 12.03 23.27 -68.62
N THR A 338 11.47 22.20 -69.18
CA THR A 338 11.17 22.12 -70.62
C THR A 338 9.66 21.99 -70.78
N THR A 339 9.08 23.00 -71.41
CA THR A 339 7.65 23.18 -71.64
C THR A 339 7.17 22.24 -72.75
N THR A 340 6.33 21.25 -72.41
CA THR A 340 5.47 20.59 -73.41
C THR A 340 4.10 20.29 -72.79
N THR A 341 3.07 20.61 -73.56
CA THR A 341 1.68 20.78 -73.17
C THR A 341 0.91 19.46 -73.08
N THR A 342 0.13 19.33 -72.00
CA THR A 342 -1.14 18.58 -71.83
C THR A 342 -1.23 17.08 -72.15
N THR A 343 -1.41 16.27 -71.10
CA THR A 343 -2.68 15.55 -70.88
C THR A 343 -2.80 15.09 -69.42
N THR A 344 -3.95 15.34 -68.81
CA THR A 344 -4.33 14.90 -67.47
C THR A 344 -4.43 13.38 -67.38
N THR A 345 -3.51 12.73 -66.66
CA THR A 345 -3.73 11.43 -66.02
C THR A 345 -3.02 11.37 -64.67
N VAL A 346 -3.79 11.02 -63.64
CA VAL A 346 -3.36 10.86 -62.24
C VAL A 346 -2.43 9.63 -62.13
N PRO A 347 -1.18 9.75 -61.62
CA PRO A 347 -0.34 8.59 -61.37
C PRO A 347 -0.76 7.83 -60.11
N ALA A 348 -0.64 6.51 -60.19
CA ALA A 348 -1.17 5.52 -59.28
C ALA A 348 -0.51 5.45 -57.88
N ASP A 349 -1.32 4.99 -56.94
CA ASP A 349 -1.05 4.74 -55.53
C ASP A 349 0.23 3.95 -55.24
N ASN A 350 0.98 4.39 -54.22
CA ASN A 350 2.03 3.61 -53.55
C ASN A 350 1.40 2.39 -52.83
N VAL A 351 1.59 1.21 -53.40
CA VAL A 351 1.15 -0.08 -52.85
C VAL A 351 2.22 -0.60 -51.87
N ALA A 352 1.88 -0.68 -50.58
CA ALA A 352 2.68 -1.41 -49.60
C ALA A 352 2.38 -2.92 -49.74
N THR A 353 3.41 -3.73 -49.99
CA THR A 353 3.29 -5.19 -50.09
C THR A 353 3.80 -5.80 -48.79
N SER A 354 2.96 -6.58 -48.08
CA SER A 354 3.41 -7.38 -46.94
C SER A 354 3.32 -8.87 -47.27
N THR A 355 4.41 -9.60 -47.04
CA THR A 355 4.48 -11.06 -47.15
C THR A 355 4.34 -11.65 -45.74
N ALA A 356 3.16 -12.20 -45.41
CA ALA A 356 2.96 -12.99 -44.22
C ALA A 356 3.26 -14.47 -44.51
N SER A 357 4.11 -15.11 -43.70
CA SER A 357 4.30 -16.57 -43.68
C SER A 357 3.34 -17.21 -42.66
N ALA A 358 2.89 -18.42 -42.99
CA ALA A 358 1.69 -19.05 -42.45
C ALA A 358 1.89 -19.78 -41.11
N ARG A 359 1.00 -19.51 -40.14
CA ARG A 359 0.31 -20.54 -39.33
C ARG A 359 -0.83 -19.90 -38.53
N GLY A 360 -2.06 -20.36 -38.75
CA GLY A 360 -3.22 -20.09 -37.87
C GLY A 360 -4.37 -19.26 -38.45
N VAL A 361 -4.81 -19.50 -39.69
CA VAL A 361 -5.99 -18.82 -40.25
C VAL A 361 -7.28 -19.56 -39.85
N ARG A 362 -7.86 -19.18 -38.70
CA ARG A 362 -9.30 -19.26 -38.49
C ARG A 362 -9.77 -17.92 -37.92
N SER A 363 -10.36 -17.12 -38.81
CA SER A 363 -10.79 -15.73 -38.63
C SER A 363 -9.66 -14.71 -38.43
N MET A 364 -8.94 -14.38 -39.51
CA MET A 364 -8.27 -13.07 -39.56
C MET A 364 -9.38 -12.02 -39.55
N SER A 365 -9.62 -11.45 -38.37
CA SER A 365 -10.47 -10.27 -38.22
C SER A 365 -9.81 -9.16 -39.04
N VAL A 366 -10.57 -8.53 -39.93
CA VAL A 366 -10.11 -7.39 -40.76
C VAL A 366 -9.69 -6.20 -39.89
N ARG A 367 -9.91 -6.26 -38.57
CA ARG A 367 -9.42 -5.28 -37.59
C ARG A 367 -7.90 -5.10 -37.62
N SER A 368 -7.11 -6.14 -37.93
CA SER A 368 -5.65 -5.98 -38.13
C SER A 368 -5.31 -5.29 -39.45
N LEU A 369 -6.10 -5.54 -40.50
CA LEU A 369 -5.97 -4.90 -41.82
C LEU A 369 -6.40 -3.42 -41.78
N SER A 370 -7.46 -3.10 -41.04
CA SER A 370 -7.91 -1.72 -40.87
C SER A 370 -7.09 -0.95 -39.82
N ALA A 371 -6.49 -1.60 -38.83
CA ALA A 371 -5.55 -0.96 -37.89
C ALA A 371 -4.29 -0.39 -38.58
N GLN A 372 -3.89 -0.96 -39.73
CA GLN A 372 -2.80 -0.41 -40.56
C GLN A 372 -3.16 0.94 -41.21
N VAL A 373 -4.45 1.30 -41.24
CA VAL A 373 -4.96 2.46 -42.00
C VAL A 373 -5.81 3.42 -41.14
N ALA A 374 -6.39 2.95 -40.03
CA ALA A 374 -7.34 3.69 -39.19
C ALA A 374 -7.07 3.47 -37.69
N ARG A 375 -7.23 4.53 -36.87
CA ARG A 375 -7.25 4.42 -35.40
C ARG A 375 -8.58 3.83 -34.93
N SER A 376 -8.61 3.22 -33.73
CA SER A 376 -9.72 2.39 -33.21
C SER A 376 -11.11 3.06 -33.19
N SER A 377 -11.20 4.39 -33.22
CA SER A 377 -12.43 5.17 -33.15
C SER A 377 -13.01 5.62 -34.51
N GLN A 378 -12.39 5.30 -35.64
CA GLN A 378 -12.84 5.77 -36.97
C GLN A 378 -13.77 4.76 -37.67
N ARG A 379 -14.80 5.25 -38.38
CA ARG A 379 -15.71 4.39 -39.17
C ARG A 379 -15.02 3.95 -40.46
N VAL A 380 -14.92 2.63 -40.65
CA VAL A 380 -14.23 1.99 -41.78
C VAL A 380 -15.22 1.23 -42.65
N SER A 381 -15.08 1.33 -43.98
CA SER A 381 -15.75 0.49 -44.96
C SER A 381 -14.71 -0.21 -45.85
N THR A 382 -14.95 -1.47 -46.18
CA THR A 382 -13.99 -2.30 -46.93
C THR A 382 -14.63 -2.89 -48.17
N GLN A 383 -13.92 -2.82 -49.30
CA GLN A 383 -14.38 -3.35 -50.58
C GLN A 383 -13.29 -4.18 -51.26
N VAL A 384 -13.60 -5.43 -51.61
CA VAL A 384 -12.70 -6.27 -52.41
C VAL A 384 -12.68 -5.77 -53.85
N LEU A 385 -11.48 -5.50 -54.39
CA LEU A 385 -11.32 -5.07 -55.77
C LEU A 385 -11.77 -6.17 -56.73
N SER A 386 -12.33 -5.79 -57.89
CA SER A 386 -12.89 -6.72 -58.89
C SER A 386 -11.91 -7.82 -59.28
N ALA A 387 -10.64 -7.48 -59.50
CA ALA A 387 -9.57 -8.42 -59.83
C ALA A 387 -9.26 -9.45 -58.72
N SER A 388 -9.66 -9.20 -57.48
CA SER A 388 -9.40 -10.09 -56.33
C SER A 388 -10.62 -10.88 -55.85
N ARG A 389 -11.80 -10.70 -56.47
CA ARG A 389 -13.05 -11.41 -56.07
C ARG A 389 -12.96 -12.94 -56.21
N GLY A 390 -12.09 -13.44 -57.10
CA GLY A 390 -11.80 -14.88 -57.25
C GLY A 390 -10.82 -15.43 -56.21
N VAL A 391 -10.12 -14.56 -55.48
CA VAL A 391 -9.08 -14.92 -54.49
C VAL A 391 -9.62 -14.80 -53.07
N CYS A 392 -10.43 -13.78 -52.78
CA CYS A 392 -10.96 -13.53 -51.45
C CYS A 392 -12.36 -12.94 -51.47
N ARG A 393 -13.14 -13.25 -50.43
CA ARG A 393 -14.44 -12.61 -50.16
C ARG A 393 -14.45 -12.04 -48.75
N ILE A 394 -14.92 -10.81 -48.60
CA ILE A 394 -15.00 -10.09 -47.32
C ILE A 394 -16.42 -9.57 -47.15
N ALA A 395 -16.95 -9.67 -45.93
CA ALA A 395 -18.18 -8.99 -45.53
C ALA A 395 -17.93 -8.25 -44.21
N GLY A 396 -18.14 -6.94 -44.21
CA GLY A 396 -17.78 -6.08 -43.07
C GLY A 396 -16.34 -6.30 -42.64
N ASN A 397 -16.13 -6.65 -41.37
CA ASN A 397 -14.79 -6.84 -40.79
C ASN A 397 -14.31 -8.31 -40.80
N GLN A 398 -14.89 -9.19 -41.62
CA GLN A 398 -14.51 -10.60 -41.66
C GLN A 398 -14.18 -11.09 -43.07
N VAL A 399 -13.08 -11.84 -43.17
CA VAL A 399 -12.72 -12.58 -44.39
C VAL A 399 -13.51 -13.89 -44.41
N LEU A 400 -14.42 -14.01 -45.37
CA LEU A 400 -15.36 -15.13 -45.49
C LEU A 400 -14.78 -16.32 -46.26
N ALA A 401 -13.88 -16.08 -47.20
CA ALA A 401 -13.24 -17.13 -48.00
C ALA A 401 -11.92 -16.64 -48.58
N VAL A 402 -10.93 -17.53 -48.68
CA VAL A 402 -9.59 -17.24 -49.20
C VAL A 402 -9.07 -18.42 -50.04
N ARG A 403 -8.57 -18.13 -51.25
CA ARG A 403 -7.77 -19.03 -52.10
C ARG A 403 -6.31 -18.58 -52.12
N SER A 404 -5.40 -19.42 -52.60
CA SER A 404 -4.00 -19.02 -52.78
C SER A 404 -3.90 -17.91 -53.83
N GLY A 405 -3.23 -16.80 -53.53
CA GLY A 405 -3.10 -15.65 -54.44
C GLY A 405 -2.89 -14.32 -53.73
N GLN A 406 -2.91 -13.21 -54.46
CA GLN A 406 -2.92 -11.86 -53.87
C GLN A 406 -4.35 -11.33 -53.74
N CYS A 407 -4.78 -11.03 -52.52
CA CYS A 407 -6.04 -10.37 -52.24
C CYS A 407 -5.81 -8.87 -52.05
N ARG A 408 -6.48 -8.04 -52.86
CA ARG A 408 -6.45 -6.58 -52.77
C ARG A 408 -7.79 -6.04 -52.27
N VAL A 409 -7.73 -5.27 -51.18
CA VAL A 409 -8.91 -4.74 -50.50
C VAL A 409 -8.76 -3.23 -50.36
N LYS A 410 -9.73 -2.47 -50.87
CA LYS A 410 -9.82 -1.04 -50.65
C LYS A 410 -10.46 -0.79 -49.28
N VAL A 411 -9.70 -0.17 -48.38
CA VAL A 411 -10.14 0.26 -47.06
C VAL A 411 -10.42 1.75 -47.13
N THR A 412 -11.62 2.16 -46.74
CA THR A 412 -12.08 3.54 -46.79
C THR A 412 -12.42 4.00 -45.39
N VAL A 413 -11.77 5.05 -44.94
CA VAL A 413 -11.89 5.60 -43.59
C VAL A 413 -12.55 6.97 -43.69
N ARG A 414 -13.65 7.16 -42.97
CA ARG A 414 -14.25 8.49 -42.82
C ARG A 414 -13.71 9.13 -41.55
N THR A 415 -12.99 10.23 -41.73
CA THR A 415 -12.45 11.03 -40.62
C THR A 415 -13.56 11.85 -39.96
N THR A 416 -13.30 12.32 -38.74
CA THR A 416 -14.28 13.05 -37.91
C THR A 416 -14.76 14.36 -38.54
N ASN A 417 -13.98 14.96 -39.43
CA ASN A 417 -14.36 16.16 -40.20
C ASN A 417 -15.15 15.83 -41.49
N GLY A 418 -15.60 14.58 -41.66
CA GLY A 418 -16.41 14.14 -42.80
C GLY A 418 -15.62 13.77 -44.05
N ARG A 419 -14.29 14.00 -44.10
CA ARG A 419 -13.43 13.65 -45.23
C ARG A 419 -13.17 12.15 -45.28
N THR A 420 -13.21 11.59 -46.48
CA THR A 420 -13.01 10.16 -46.72
C THR A 420 -11.64 9.92 -47.35
N VAL A 421 -10.85 9.02 -46.76
CA VAL A 421 -9.54 8.60 -47.28
C VAL A 421 -9.59 7.11 -47.56
N SER A 422 -9.18 6.69 -48.76
CA SER A 422 -9.10 5.28 -49.11
C SER A 422 -7.65 4.84 -49.33
N ARG A 423 -7.31 3.62 -48.93
CA ARG A 423 -6.07 2.94 -49.29
C ARG A 423 -6.35 1.51 -49.73
N VAL A 424 -5.58 1.01 -50.69
CA VAL A 424 -5.64 -0.40 -51.09
C VAL A 424 -4.57 -1.17 -50.32
N VAL A 425 -5.01 -2.16 -49.55
CA VAL A 425 -4.14 -3.09 -48.85
C VAL A 425 -4.07 -4.39 -49.65
N THR A 426 -2.86 -4.87 -49.89
CA THR A 426 -2.63 -6.15 -50.57
C THR A 426 -2.02 -7.13 -49.59
N PHE A 427 -2.61 -8.30 -49.47
CA PHE A 427 -2.02 -9.40 -48.71
C PHE A 427 -1.96 -10.66 -49.54
N ALA A 428 -0.83 -11.38 -49.42
CA ALA A 428 -0.64 -12.67 -50.04
C ALA A 428 -1.26 -13.75 -49.17
N THR A 429 -2.08 -14.59 -49.78
CA THR A 429 -2.69 -15.73 -49.12
C THR A 429 -2.05 -16.99 -49.68
N LYS A 430 -1.38 -17.77 -48.83
CA LYS A 430 -0.91 -19.12 -49.17
C LYS A 430 -1.84 -20.10 -48.46
N ARG A 431 -2.17 -21.20 -49.14
CA ARG A 431 -3.10 -22.21 -48.63
C ARG A 431 -2.62 -22.82 -47.32
#